data_AF-A0A952XF39-F1
#
_entry.id   AF-A0A952XF39-F1
#
_cell.length_a   1.000
_cell.length_b   1.000
_cell.length_c   1.000
_cell.angle_alpha   90.00
_cell.angle_beta   90.00
_cell.angle_gamma   90.00
#
_symmetry.space_group_name_H-M   'P 1'
#
loop_
_entity.id
_entity.type
_entity.pdbx_description
1 polymer ?
#
loop_
_entity_poly.entity_id
_entity_poly.type
_entity_poly.pdbx_seq_one_letter_code
_entity_poly.pdbx_strand_id
1 'polypeptide(L)'
;MEHDTPRRDGANGGALPALSDDLLNGAKAIAQFMYGEATITAQRRVYHAAEHLGMPTFRIGKTICSRRSTILRWIEEQERRSSAA
;
A
#
# COMPACT_ATOMS: atom_id res chain seq x y z
N MET A 1 -30.76 20.05 7.22
CA MET A 1 -29.72 19.20 7.84
C MET A 1 -28.49 19.37 7.01
N GLU A 2 -27.59 20.23 7.46
CA GLU A 2 -26.37 20.59 6.72
C GLU A 2 -25.40 19.41 6.75
N HIS A 3 -25.02 18.94 5.57
CA HIS A 3 -23.92 17.99 5.42
C HIS A 3 -22.61 18.76 5.62
N ASP A 4 -22.09 18.73 6.85
CA ASP A 4 -20.73 19.16 7.20
C ASP A 4 -19.76 18.42 6.27
N THR A 5 -19.32 19.12 5.23
CA THR A 5 -18.40 18.58 4.23
C THR A 5 -17.00 18.81 4.81
N PRO A 6 -16.19 17.77 5.07
CA PRO A 6 -14.87 17.99 5.65
C PRO A 6 -14.05 18.88 4.70
N ARG A 7 -13.42 19.88 5.30
CA ARG A 7 -12.58 20.91 4.67
C ARG A 7 -11.71 20.29 3.57
N ARG A 8 -12.05 20.57 2.31
CA ARG A 8 -11.37 20.04 1.11
C ARG A 8 -9.97 20.60 0.89
N ASP A 9 -9.51 21.52 1.73
CA ASP A 9 -8.25 22.22 1.55
C ASP A 9 -7.35 22.00 2.78
N GLY A 10 -6.55 20.94 2.72
CA GLY A 10 -5.48 20.69 3.67
C GLY A 10 -4.15 20.69 2.94
N ALA A 11 -3.50 21.84 2.87
CA ALA A 11 -2.07 22.11 2.58
C ALA A 11 -1.36 21.42 1.38
N ASN A 12 -2.01 20.51 0.64
CA ASN A 12 -1.45 19.75 -0.46
C ASN A 12 -2.12 20.18 -1.77
N GLY A 13 -2.04 21.47 -2.09
CA GLY A 13 -2.52 22.03 -3.36
C GLY A 13 -1.70 21.62 -4.60
N GLY A 14 -1.00 20.49 -4.55
CA GLY A 14 -0.09 20.05 -5.61
C GLY A 14 -0.05 18.54 -5.75
N ALA A 15 -0.82 18.04 -6.73
CA ALA A 15 -0.60 16.83 -7.55
C ALA A 15 -0.13 15.49 -6.91
N LEU A 16 -0.05 15.38 -5.59
CA LEU A 16 0.32 14.16 -4.87
C LEU A 16 -0.92 13.65 -4.13
N PRO A 17 -1.23 12.34 -4.23
CA PRO A 17 -2.33 11.77 -3.46
C PRO A 17 -2.10 12.03 -1.97
N ALA A 18 -3.18 12.32 -1.23
CA ALA A 18 -3.09 12.51 0.20
C ALA A 18 -2.44 11.26 0.84
N LEU A 19 -1.68 11.44 1.93
CA LEU A 19 -1.04 10.31 2.62
C LEU A 19 -2.06 9.21 2.95
N SER A 20 -3.29 9.60 3.30
CA SER A 20 -4.42 8.72 3.56
C SER A 20 -4.81 7.83 2.36
N ASP A 21 -4.72 8.36 1.13
CA ASP A 21 -4.97 7.59 -0.10
C ASP A 21 -3.81 6.66 -0.46
N ASP A 22 -2.59 7.02 -0.08
CA ASP A 22 -1.40 6.21 -0.33
C ASP A 22 -1.21 5.09 0.71
N LEU A 23 -1.86 5.19 1.87
CA LEU A 23 -1.73 4.24 2.97
C LEU A 23 -2.60 2.99 2.77
N LEU A 24 -1.98 1.81 2.88
CA LEU A 24 -2.66 0.51 2.89
C LEU A 24 -2.60 -0.06 4.30
N ASN A 25 -3.77 -0.19 4.94
CA ASN A 25 -3.90 -0.67 6.31
C ASN A 25 -4.29 -2.16 6.33
N GLY A 26 -3.39 -3.00 6.84
CA GLY A 26 -3.59 -4.44 6.96
C GLY A 26 -3.29 -5.21 5.69
N ALA A 27 -3.01 -6.50 5.86
CA ALA A 27 -2.77 -7.42 4.75
C ALA A 27 -3.95 -7.49 3.78
N LYS A 28 -5.19 -7.26 4.26
CA LYS A 28 -6.40 -7.21 3.41
C LYS A 28 -6.33 -6.08 2.38
N ALA A 29 -5.99 -4.85 2.80
CA ALA A 29 -5.91 -3.70 1.91
C ALA A 29 -4.74 -3.85 0.93
N ILE A 30 -3.62 -4.40 1.40
CA ILE A 30 -2.46 -4.68 0.55
C ILE A 30 -2.80 -5.75 -0.50
N ALA A 31 -3.47 -6.82 -0.10
CA ALA A 31 -3.90 -7.88 -1.00
C ALA A 31 -4.87 -7.37 -2.06
N GLN A 32 -5.86 -6.57 -1.66
CA GLN A 32 -6.81 -5.93 -2.59
C GLN A 32 -6.08 -5.04 -3.61
N PHE A 33 -5.03 -4.34 -3.19
CA PHE A 33 -4.23 -3.48 -4.07
C PHE A 33 -3.36 -4.30 -5.03
N MET A 34 -2.66 -5.34 -4.55
CA MET A 34 -1.70 -6.10 -5.37
C MET A 34 -2.37 -7.15 -6.27
N TYR A 35 -3.44 -7.79 -5.79
CA TYR A 35 -4.07 -8.93 -6.47
C TYR A 35 -5.47 -8.62 -6.98
N GLY A 36 -6.05 -7.45 -6.65
CA GLY A 36 -7.44 -7.12 -6.98
C GLY A 36 -8.48 -7.86 -6.13
N GLU A 37 -8.04 -8.72 -5.21
CA GLU A 37 -8.88 -9.51 -4.33
C GLU A 37 -8.33 -9.56 -2.89
N ALA A 38 -9.23 -9.65 -1.92
CA ALA A 38 -8.92 -9.64 -0.50
C ALA A 38 -9.01 -11.03 0.15
N THR A 39 -8.75 -12.10 -0.61
CA THR A 39 -8.87 -13.49 -0.11
C THR A 39 -7.82 -13.83 0.94
N ILE A 40 -8.08 -14.85 1.76
CA ILE A 40 -7.14 -15.30 2.80
C ILE A 40 -5.81 -15.75 2.18
N THR A 41 -5.85 -16.40 1.01
CA THR A 41 -4.65 -16.81 0.27
C THR A 41 -3.84 -15.59 -0.16
N ALA A 42 -4.49 -14.56 -0.72
CA ALA A 42 -3.81 -13.32 -1.10
C ALA A 42 -3.18 -12.61 0.11
N GLN A 43 -3.87 -12.57 1.25
CA GLN A 43 -3.33 -12.00 2.49
C GLN A 43 -2.12 -12.78 3.02
N ARG A 44 -2.12 -14.12 2.94
CA ARG A 44 -0.96 -14.94 3.31
C ARG A 44 0.26 -14.67 2.42
N ARG A 45 0.03 -14.45 1.11
CA ARG A 45 1.10 -14.06 0.18
C ARG A 45 1.70 -12.71 0.55
N VAL A 46 0.89 -11.76 1.01
CA VAL A 46 1.39 -10.46 1.53
C VAL A 46 2.30 -10.66 2.75
N TYR A 47 1.88 -11.46 3.73
CA TYR A 47 2.73 -11.73 4.91
C TYR A 47 4.04 -12.42 4.50
N HIS A 48 3.96 -13.44 3.65
CA HIS A 48 5.14 -14.12 3.14
C HIS A 48 6.09 -13.14 2.39
N ALA A 49 5.55 -12.25 1.55
CA ALA A 49 6.35 -11.26 0.84
C ALA A 49 7.01 -10.25 1.79
N ALA A 50 6.31 -9.83 2.84
CA ALA A 50 6.85 -8.94 3.86
C ALA A 50 7.98 -9.59 4.67
N GLU A 51 7.85 -10.88 5.01
CA GLU A 51 8.80 -11.59 5.86
C GLU A 51 10.00 -12.15 5.08
N HIS A 52 9.77 -12.67 3.87
CA HIS A 52 10.79 -13.43 3.12
C HIS A 52 11.31 -12.73 1.87
N LEU A 53 10.51 -11.86 1.24
CA LEU A 53 10.88 -11.20 -0.02
C LEU A 53 11.32 -9.74 0.16
N GLY A 54 11.34 -9.25 1.40
CA GLY A 54 11.75 -7.88 1.72
C GLY A 54 10.78 -6.82 1.20
N MET A 55 9.49 -7.14 1.10
CA MET A 55 8.48 -6.17 0.67
C MET A 55 8.42 -4.98 1.65
N PRO A 56 8.42 -3.72 1.16
CA PRO A 56 8.46 -2.54 2.01
C PRO A 56 7.17 -2.43 2.83
N THR A 57 7.27 -2.73 4.12
CA THR A 57 6.15 -2.69 5.07
C THR A 57 6.61 -2.12 6.41
N PHE A 58 5.66 -1.61 7.18
CA PHE A 58 5.88 -1.16 8.54
C PHE A 58 4.67 -1.57 9.40
N ARG A 59 4.77 -1.44 10.72
CA ARG A 59 3.70 -1.87 11.64
C ARG A 59 3.14 -0.68 12.41
N ILE A 60 1.82 -0.62 12.53
CA ILE A 60 1.10 0.24 13.47
C ILE A 60 0.39 -0.67 14.46
N GLY A 61 0.95 -0.78 15.67
CA GLY A 61 0.53 -1.77 16.66
C GLY A 61 0.71 -3.20 16.14
N LYS A 62 -0.39 -3.95 16.05
CA LYS A 62 -0.41 -5.33 15.51
C LYS A 62 -0.69 -5.40 14.00
N THR A 63 -0.99 -4.27 13.36
CA THR A 63 -1.40 -4.22 11.96
C THR A 63 -0.20 -3.93 11.06
N ILE A 64 -0.02 -4.76 10.02
CA ILE A 64 0.94 -4.47 8.96
C ILE A 64 0.37 -3.40 8.02
N CYS A 65 1.15 -2.38 7.74
CA CYS A 65 0.81 -1.30 6.83
C CYS A 65 1.89 -1.15 5.76
N SER A 66 1.49 -0.61 4.62
CA SER A 66 2.41 -0.25 3.55
C SER A 66 1.89 0.97 2.80
N ARG A 67 2.72 1.53 1.93
CA ARG A 67 2.36 2.64 1.05
C ARG A 67 2.27 2.14 -0.39
N ARG A 68 1.20 2.48 -1.10
CA ARG A 68 0.98 2.09 -2.51
C ARG A 68 2.18 2.51 -3.37
N SER A 69 2.58 3.78 -3.27
CA SER A 69 3.73 4.34 -3.97
C SER A 69 5.04 3.57 -3.72
N THR A 70 5.23 3.04 -2.51
CA THR A 70 6.46 2.31 -2.14
C THR A 70 6.43 0.88 -2.66
N ILE A 71 5.26 0.22 -2.63
CA ILE A 71 5.07 -1.09 -3.26
C ILE A 71 5.34 -1.01 -4.76
N LEU A 72 4.79 0.01 -5.44
CA LEU A 72 5.00 0.20 -6.88
C LEU A 72 6.50 0.34 -7.21
N ARG A 73 7.21 1.25 -6.52
CA ARG A 73 8.66 1.41 -6.69
C ARG A 73 9.45 0.14 -6.43
N TRP A 74 9.03 -0.64 -5.44
CA TRP A 74 9.66 -1.92 -5.14
C TRP A 74 9.43 -2.95 -6.25
N ILE A 75 8.24 -3.01 -6.85
CA ILE A 75 7.96 -3.86 -8.01
C ILE A 75 8.83 -3.43 -9.20
N GLU A 76 8.87 -2.14 -9.52
CA GLU A 76 9.69 -1.60 -10.61
C GLU A 76 11.19 -1.96 -10.44
N GLU A 77 11.67 -1.97 -9.19
CA GLU A 77 13.03 -2.41 -8.86
C GLU A 77 13.24 -3.91 -9.09
N GLN A 78 12.27 -4.76 -8.69
CA GLN A 78 12.33 -6.21 -8.95
C GLN A 78 12.34 -6.52 -10.44
N GLU A 79 11.50 -5.82 -11.21
CA GLU A 79 11.41 -5.96 -12.66
C GLU A 79 12.72 -5.56 -13.32
N ARG A 80 13.31 -4.42 -12.93
CA ARG A 80 14.59 -3.96 -13.49
C ARG A 80 15.71 -4.96 -13.25
N ARG A 81 15.81 -5.52 -12.04
CA ARG A 81 16.81 -6.56 -11.71
C ARG A 81 16.61 -7.83 -12.53
N SER A 82 15.35 -8.23 -12.74
CA SER A 82 15.02 -9.41 -13.54
C SER A 82 15.28 -9.21 -15.03
N SER A 83 15.09 -8.00 -15.55
CA SER A 83 15.33 -7.66 -16.96
C SER A 83 16.79 -7.40 -17.31
N ALA A 84 17.66 -7.21 -16.31
CA ALA A 84 19.09 -6.96 -16.49
C ALA A 84 19.94 -8.26 -16.50
N ALA A 85 19.28 -9.43 -16.47
CA ALA A 85 19.87 -10.77 -16.58
C ALA A 85 19.56 -11.38 -17.96
#